data_AF-A0A2U8FG16-F1
#
_entry.id   AF-A0A2U8FG16-F1
#
_cell.length_a   1.000
_cell.length_b   1.000
_cell.length_c   1.000
_cell.angle_alpha   90.00
_cell.angle_beta   90.00
_cell.angle_gamma   90.00
#
_symmetry.space_group_name_H-M   'P 1'
#
loop_
_entity.id
_entity.type
_entity.pdbx_description
1 polymer ?
#
loop_
_entity_poly.entity_id
_entity_poly.type
_entity_poly.pdbx_seq_one_letter_code
_entity_poly.pdbx_strand_id
1 'polypeptide(L)'
;MSHSIIINQQEVQFNTLNHQIFCTSLDVARVFGKEHKSILRAIRSKIRNKEIQNFNEHNFAPVKYKDIKGEVRTAYNLTRDGFSFIAMGLTGRKADLWKVQFINAFNQMEQILQKEIRSPNPYLTDLMNLIYPHLPKEDYRIDVNITQSLNPQESKRIFTLNYLVDNRISKDSMTNTNKEK
;
A
#
# COMPACT_ATOMS: atom_id res chain seq x y z
N MET A 1 6.27 4.03 5.30
CA MET A 1 5.36 4.58 6.32
C MET A 1 4.72 3.42 7.08
N SER A 2 4.36 3.59 8.35
CA SER A 2 3.65 2.59 9.16
C SER A 2 2.33 3.19 9.64
N HIS A 3 1.23 2.47 9.47
CA HIS A 3 -0.09 2.87 9.94
C HIS A 3 -0.65 1.81 10.88
N SER A 4 -1.27 2.25 11.96
CA SER A 4 -1.81 1.38 12.99
C SER A 4 -3.33 1.34 12.90
N ILE A 5 -3.91 0.15 12.91
CA ILE A 5 -5.37 -0.06 12.92
C ILE A 5 -5.70 -1.00 14.07
N ILE A 6 -6.75 -0.67 14.84
CA ILE A 6 -7.22 -1.52 15.93
C ILE A 6 -8.15 -2.60 15.38
N ILE A 7 -7.81 -3.87 15.61
CA ILE A 7 -8.60 -5.05 15.23
C ILE A 7 -8.72 -5.94 16.45
N ASN A 8 -9.94 -6.32 16.84
CA ASN A 8 -10.18 -7.12 18.06
C ASN A 8 -9.49 -6.54 19.34
N GLN A 9 -9.54 -5.22 19.53
CA GLN A 9 -8.85 -4.51 20.64
C GLN A 9 -7.32 -4.68 20.64
N GLN A 10 -6.75 -5.18 19.54
CA GLN A 10 -5.32 -5.30 19.34
C GLN A 10 -4.88 -4.27 18.31
N GLU A 11 -3.82 -3.54 18.63
CA GLU A 11 -3.15 -2.70 17.65
C GLU A 11 -2.41 -3.58 16.64
N VAL A 12 -2.71 -3.37 15.35
CA VAL A 12 -2.05 -4.02 14.23
C VAL A 12 -1.26 -2.98 13.46
N GLN A 13 0.05 -3.19 13.35
CA GLN A 13 0.95 -2.32 12.60
C GLN A 13 1.02 -2.79 11.14
N PHE A 14 0.44 -2.00 10.24
CA PHE A 14 0.55 -2.19 8.79
C PHE A 14 1.76 -1.42 8.27
N ASN A 15 2.74 -2.14 7.76
CA ASN A 15 3.98 -1.60 7.22
C ASN A 15 3.97 -1.62 5.71
N THR A 16 4.67 -0.66 5.09
CA THR A 16 4.83 -0.58 3.64
C THR A 16 6.26 -0.93 3.25
N LEU A 17 6.44 -1.90 2.34
CA LEU A 17 7.73 -2.15 1.69
C LEU A 17 7.46 -2.35 0.19
N ASN A 18 8.21 -1.66 -0.67
CA ASN A 18 8.05 -1.75 -2.13
C ASN A 18 6.59 -1.60 -2.60
N HIS A 19 5.83 -0.66 -2.02
CA HIS A 19 4.41 -0.40 -2.32
C HIS A 19 3.44 -1.50 -1.92
N GLN A 20 3.90 -2.50 -1.18
CA GLN A 20 3.05 -3.56 -0.68
C GLN A 20 2.85 -3.38 0.83
N ILE A 21 1.63 -3.68 1.27
CA ILE A 21 1.22 -3.55 2.67
C ILE A 21 1.37 -4.91 3.33
N PHE A 22 1.94 -4.89 4.54
CA PHE A 22 2.18 -6.11 5.30
C PHE A 22 1.72 -5.95 6.75
N CYS A 23 1.18 -7.04 7.30
CA CYS A 23 1.07 -7.23 8.75
C CYS A 23 2.02 -8.35 9.19
N THR A 24 2.35 -8.42 10.48
CA THR A 24 3.23 -9.49 10.97
C THR A 24 2.43 -10.72 11.41
N SER A 25 3.05 -11.89 11.36
CA SER A 25 2.51 -13.14 11.94
C SER A 25 2.22 -13.02 13.45
N LEU A 26 2.86 -12.07 14.15
CA LEU A 26 2.58 -11.76 15.56
C LEU A 26 1.24 -11.06 15.70
N ASP A 27 0.94 -10.11 14.83
CA ASP A 27 -0.34 -9.40 14.82
C ASP A 27 -1.51 -10.35 14.52
N VAL A 28 -1.32 -11.25 13.55
CA VAL A 28 -2.29 -12.31 13.26
C VAL A 28 -2.51 -13.19 14.49
N ALA A 29 -1.45 -13.61 15.19
CA ALA A 29 -1.57 -14.41 16.41
C ALA A 29 -2.38 -13.67 17.50
N ARG A 30 -2.06 -12.39 17.71
CA ARG A 30 -2.69 -11.53 18.73
C ARG A 30 -4.17 -11.31 18.45
N VAL A 31 -4.52 -10.90 17.23
CA VAL A 31 -5.91 -10.65 16.82
C VAL A 31 -6.74 -11.91 16.90
N PHE A 32 -6.21 -13.04 16.45
CA PHE A 32 -6.96 -14.30 16.43
C PHE A 32 -6.94 -15.06 17.78
N GLY A 33 -6.29 -14.51 18.81
CA GLY A 33 -6.16 -15.15 20.12
C GLY A 33 -5.50 -16.52 20.04
N LYS A 34 -4.51 -16.70 19.15
CA LYS A 34 -3.80 -17.95 18.94
C LYS A 34 -2.33 -17.80 19.35
N GLU A 35 -1.71 -18.91 19.75
CA GLU A 35 -0.26 -18.93 19.95
C GLU A 35 0.48 -18.63 18.65
N HIS A 36 1.52 -17.79 18.72
CA HIS A 36 2.37 -17.48 17.56
C HIS A 36 2.96 -18.75 16.93
N LYS A 37 3.34 -19.74 17.75
CA LYS A 37 3.80 -21.05 17.29
C LYS A 37 2.81 -21.74 16.35
N SER A 38 1.50 -21.62 16.61
CA SER A 38 0.46 -22.20 15.75
C SER A 38 0.38 -21.47 14.40
N ILE A 39 0.47 -20.14 14.41
CA ILE A 39 0.50 -19.34 13.17
C ILE A 39 1.74 -19.67 12.34
N LEU A 40 2.92 -19.74 12.96
CA LEU A 40 4.16 -20.12 12.29
C LEU A 40 4.10 -21.54 11.72
N ARG A 41 3.42 -22.48 12.40
CA ARG A 41 3.20 -23.84 11.88
C ARG A 41 2.32 -23.80 10.64
N ALA A 42 1.23 -23.03 10.65
CA ALA A 42 0.36 -22.88 9.48
C ALA A 42 1.13 -22.31 8.28
N ILE A 43 1.90 -21.23 8.49
CA ILE A 43 2.74 -20.63 7.43
C ILE A 43 3.76 -21.66 6.91
N ARG A 44 4.52 -22.30 7.80
CA ARG A 44 5.53 -23.29 7.40
C ARG A 44 4.95 -24.48 6.64
N SER A 45 3.73 -24.90 6.96
CA SER A 45 3.05 -25.97 6.22
C SER A 45 2.71 -25.55 4.79
N LYS A 46 2.39 -24.27 4.57
CA LYS A 46 2.02 -23.74 3.24
C LYS A 46 3.24 -23.44 2.37
N ILE A 47 4.28 -22.83 2.94
CA ILE A 47 5.50 -22.47 2.18
C ILE A 47 6.30 -23.67 1.69
N ARG A 48 6.08 -24.87 2.25
CA ARG A 48 6.70 -26.12 1.80
C ARG A 48 6.10 -26.69 0.52
N ASN A 49 4.92 -26.21 0.10
CA ASN A 49 4.34 -26.66 -1.16
C ASN A 49 5.08 -26.00 -2.32
N LYS A 50 5.84 -26.81 -3.06
CA LYS A 50 6.65 -26.37 -4.21
C LYS A 50 5.81 -25.90 -5.40
N GLU A 51 4.58 -26.39 -5.55
CA GLU A 51 3.69 -26.01 -6.65
C GLU A 51 3.28 -24.53 -6.58
N ILE A 52 3.26 -23.95 -5.37
CA ILE A 52 2.91 -22.56 -5.12
C ILE A 52 4.11 -21.74 -4.62
N GLN A 53 5.34 -22.18 -4.93
CA GLN A 53 6.56 -21.51 -4.46
C GLN A 53 6.59 -20.03 -4.83
N ASN A 54 6.24 -19.68 -6.08
CA ASN A 54 6.18 -18.30 -6.53
C ASN A 54 5.22 -17.45 -5.69
N PHE A 55 4.02 -17.98 -5.38
CA PHE A 55 3.08 -17.31 -4.49
C PHE A 55 3.69 -17.11 -3.09
N ASN A 56 4.37 -18.14 -2.56
CA ASN A 56 4.92 -18.09 -1.22
C ASN A 56 6.03 -17.03 -1.07
N GLU A 57 6.93 -16.93 -2.05
CA GLU A 57 8.05 -15.99 -2.05
C GLU A 57 7.58 -14.53 -2.04
N HIS A 58 6.47 -14.22 -2.72
CA HIS A 58 5.92 -12.87 -2.78
C HIS A 58 5.04 -12.51 -1.56
N ASN A 59 4.50 -13.51 -0.86
CA ASN A 59 3.47 -13.28 0.16
C ASN A 59 3.92 -13.56 1.60
N PHE A 60 5.06 -14.23 1.80
CA PHE A 60 5.61 -14.57 3.11
C PHE A 60 7.10 -14.23 3.22
N ALA A 61 7.42 -13.04 3.72
CA ALA A 61 8.81 -12.64 3.96
C ALA A 61 9.24 -12.96 5.40
N PRO A 62 10.27 -13.79 5.63
CA PRO A 62 10.76 -14.07 6.97
C PRO A 62 11.43 -12.83 7.57
N VAL A 63 11.12 -12.56 8.84
CA VAL A 63 11.69 -11.45 9.61
C VAL A 63 12.17 -11.95 10.98
N LYS A 64 13.07 -11.19 11.60
CA LYS A 64 13.57 -11.47 12.95
C LYS A 64 13.04 -10.40 13.90
N TYR A 65 12.71 -10.82 15.11
CA TYR A 65 12.35 -9.92 16.20
C TYR A 65 12.98 -10.42 17.50
N LYS A 66 13.17 -9.52 18.48
CA LYS A 66 13.54 -9.90 19.84
C LYS A 66 12.27 -10.10 20.65
N ASP A 67 12.16 -11.24 21.32
CA ASP A 67 11.06 -11.48 22.25
C ASP A 67 11.29 -10.77 23.59
N ILE A 68 10.35 -10.94 24.52
CA ILE A 68 10.41 -10.33 25.86
C ILE A 68 11.61 -10.79 26.69
N LYS A 69 12.23 -11.92 26.35
CA LYS A 69 13.45 -12.45 27.00
C LYS A 69 14.72 -11.98 26.30
N GLY A 70 14.60 -11.17 25.25
CA GLY A 70 15.70 -10.69 24.42
C GLY A 70 16.18 -11.71 23.38
N GLU A 71 15.52 -12.87 23.25
CA GLU A 71 15.91 -13.89 22.31
C GLU A 71 15.46 -13.54 20.89
N VAL A 72 16.32 -13.79 19.91
CA VAL A 72 15.99 -13.55 18.49
C VAL A 72 15.09 -14.68 17.98
N ARG A 73 13.83 -14.36 17.68
CA ARG A 73 12.82 -15.27 17.15
C ARG A 73 12.45 -14.92 15.71
N THR A 74 11.97 -15.91 14.97
CA THR A 74 11.47 -15.72 13.59
C THR A 74 9.99 -15.36 13.60
N ALA A 75 9.62 -14.37 12.81
CA ALA A 75 8.25 -14.07 12.40
C ALA A 75 8.19 -13.97 10.87
N TYR A 76 7.02 -13.75 10.32
CA TYR A 76 6.82 -13.44 8.90
C TYR A 76 6.09 -12.11 8.75
N ASN A 77 6.45 -11.35 7.73
CA ASN A 77 5.60 -10.32 7.14
C ASN A 77 4.70 -10.99 6.11
N LEU A 78 3.40 -10.73 6.21
CA LEU A 78 2.37 -11.27 5.35
C LEU A 78 1.74 -10.11 4.59
N THR A 79 1.65 -10.26 3.28
CA THR A 79 0.85 -9.39 2.41
C THR A 79 -0.64 -9.60 2.70
N ARG A 80 -1.52 -8.81 2.06
CA ARG A 80 -2.97 -9.08 2.06
C ARG A 80 -3.29 -10.51 1.61
N ASP A 81 -2.68 -10.96 0.53
CA ASP A 81 -2.98 -12.26 -0.07
C ASP A 81 -2.37 -13.41 0.76
N GLY A 82 -1.16 -13.21 1.29
CA GLY A 82 -0.53 -14.14 2.23
C GLY A 82 -1.32 -14.28 3.52
N PHE A 83 -1.78 -13.17 4.10
CA PHE A 83 -2.71 -13.17 5.23
C PHE A 83 -3.97 -13.96 4.88
N SER A 84 -4.62 -13.64 3.76
CA SER A 84 -5.88 -14.27 3.34
C SER A 84 -5.73 -15.79 3.23
N PHE A 85 -4.61 -16.25 2.64
CA PHE A 85 -4.33 -17.67 2.50
C PHE A 85 -4.19 -18.40 3.84
N ILE A 86 -3.58 -17.76 4.84
CA ILE A 86 -3.49 -18.32 6.20
C ILE A 86 -4.84 -18.24 6.93
N ALA A 87 -5.54 -17.11 6.77
CA ALA A 87 -6.80 -16.84 7.45
C ALA A 87 -7.91 -17.80 7.03
N MET A 88 -7.89 -18.31 5.79
CA MET A 88 -8.80 -19.37 5.33
C MET A 88 -8.74 -20.64 6.19
N GLY A 89 -7.58 -20.97 6.76
CA GLY A 89 -7.42 -22.11 7.68
C GLY A 89 -7.83 -21.83 9.13
N LEU A 90 -8.15 -20.57 9.47
CA LEU A 90 -8.60 -20.18 10.80
C LEU A 90 -10.13 -20.27 10.85
N THR A 91 -10.68 -21.08 11.75
CA THR A 91 -12.12 -21.35 11.83
C THR A 91 -12.76 -20.80 13.12
N GLY A 92 -14.07 -20.61 13.08
CA GLY A 92 -14.91 -20.20 14.21
C GLY A 92 -15.54 -18.81 14.05
N ARG A 93 -16.70 -18.59 14.68
CA ARG A 93 -17.50 -17.35 14.52
C ARG A 93 -16.71 -16.06 14.76
N LYS A 94 -15.84 -16.05 15.78
CA LYS A 94 -14.97 -14.89 16.05
C LYS A 94 -13.89 -14.72 14.98
N ALA A 95 -13.34 -15.82 14.47
CA ALA A 95 -12.35 -15.77 13.41
C ALA A 95 -12.92 -15.14 12.14
N ASP A 96 -14.18 -15.43 11.79
CA ASP A 96 -14.82 -14.85 10.60
C ASP A 96 -14.98 -13.32 10.73
N LEU A 97 -15.39 -12.83 11.91
CA LEU A 97 -15.44 -11.39 12.19
C LEU A 97 -14.06 -10.73 12.00
N TRP A 98 -13.02 -11.34 12.54
CA TRP A 98 -11.66 -10.79 12.48
C TRP A 98 -11.07 -10.86 11.07
N LYS A 99 -11.42 -11.87 10.25
CA LYS A 99 -11.08 -11.91 8.82
C LYS A 99 -11.63 -10.69 8.10
N VAL A 100 -12.92 -10.39 8.30
CA VAL A 100 -13.57 -9.23 7.67
C VAL A 100 -12.89 -7.92 8.11
N GLN A 101 -12.58 -7.77 9.40
CA GLN A 101 -11.88 -6.57 9.89
C GLN A 101 -10.49 -6.41 9.29
N PHE A 102 -9.72 -7.50 9.15
CA PHE A 102 -8.42 -7.46 8.48
C PHE A 102 -8.53 -7.09 7.00
N ILE A 103 -9.48 -7.68 6.27
CA ILE A 103 -9.73 -7.34 4.86
C ILE A 103 -10.04 -5.84 4.73
N ASN A 104 -10.92 -5.31 5.58
CA ASN A 104 -11.25 -3.89 5.59
C ASN A 104 -10.03 -3.01 5.91
N ALA A 105 -9.19 -3.42 6.86
CA ALA A 105 -7.97 -2.71 7.21
C ALA A 105 -6.96 -2.67 6.06
N PHE A 106 -6.77 -3.79 5.35
CA PHE A 106 -5.94 -3.84 4.14
C PHE A 106 -6.50 -2.93 3.04
N ASN A 107 -7.81 -2.98 2.78
CA ASN A 107 -8.44 -2.14 1.76
C ASN A 107 -8.31 -0.64 2.08
N GLN A 108 -8.51 -0.25 3.34
CA GLN A 108 -8.30 1.14 3.79
C GLN A 108 -6.85 1.59 3.54
N MET A 109 -5.89 0.73 3.89
CA MET A 109 -4.48 1.04 3.70
C MET A 109 -4.10 1.10 2.20
N GLU A 110 -4.67 0.24 1.36
CA GLU A 110 -4.49 0.31 -0.10
C GLU A 110 -5.01 1.62 -0.68
N GLN A 111 -6.18 2.09 -0.22
CA GLN A 111 -6.72 3.39 -0.64
C GLN A 111 -5.82 4.56 -0.20
N ILE A 112 -5.20 4.48 0.98
CA ILE A 112 -4.24 5.49 1.44
C ILE A 112 -3.02 5.50 0.50
N LEU A 113 -2.49 4.33 0.14
CA LEU A 113 -1.35 4.24 -0.78
C LEU A 113 -1.69 4.68 -2.20
N GLN A 114 -2.90 4.41 -2.70
CA GLN A 114 -3.33 4.85 -4.04
C GLN A 114 -3.48 6.38 -4.13
N LYS A 115 -3.75 7.05 -3.02
CA LYS A 115 -3.80 8.52 -2.95
C LYS A 115 -2.41 9.16 -2.89
N GLU A 116 -1.36 8.38 -2.65
CA GLU A 116 0.00 8.88 -2.80
C GLU A 116 0.31 9.05 -4.29
N ILE A 117 0.39 10.30 -4.74
CA ILE A 117 0.78 10.62 -6.11
C ILE A 117 2.24 10.20 -6.29
N ARG A 118 2.48 9.14 -7.07
CA ARG A 118 3.83 8.64 -7.34
C ARG A 118 4.08 8.55 -8.84
N SER A 119 5.18 9.17 -9.27
CA SER A 119 5.68 9.13 -10.63
C SER A 119 7.03 8.38 -10.64
N PRO A 120 7.35 7.58 -11.68
CA PRO A 120 8.68 7.00 -11.84
C PRO A 120 9.78 8.06 -11.97
N ASN A 121 9.41 9.32 -12.22
CA ASN A 121 10.30 10.46 -12.11
C ASN A 121 10.32 10.96 -10.64
N PRO A 122 11.47 10.90 -9.94
CA PRO A 122 11.57 11.32 -8.54
C PRO A 122 11.20 12.80 -8.35
N TYR A 123 11.58 13.66 -9.30
CA TYR A 123 11.25 15.10 -9.25
C TYR A 123 9.75 15.36 -9.32
N LEU A 124 9.01 14.56 -10.09
CA LEU A 124 7.56 14.68 -10.16
C LEU A 124 6.89 14.23 -8.85
N THR A 125 7.43 13.21 -8.19
CA THR A 125 6.95 12.77 -6.87
C THR A 125 7.17 13.86 -5.81
N ASP A 126 8.37 14.45 -5.76
CA ASP A 126 8.70 15.52 -4.82
C ASP A 126 7.85 16.78 -5.05
N LEU A 127 7.67 17.16 -6.31
CA LEU A 127 6.82 18.28 -6.70
C LEU A 127 5.36 18.08 -6.26
N MET A 128 4.80 16.89 -6.48
CA MET A 128 3.41 16.61 -6.10
C MET A 128 3.23 16.58 -4.58
N ASN A 129 4.19 16.03 -3.83
CA ASN A 129 4.18 16.07 -2.37
C ASN A 129 4.22 17.51 -1.82
N LEU A 130 4.99 18.40 -2.47
CA LEU A 130 5.05 19.82 -2.11
C LEU A 130 3.73 20.54 -2.40
N ILE A 131 3.13 20.30 -3.57
CA ILE A 131 1.95 21.06 -4.01
C ILE A 131 0.66 20.57 -3.34
N TYR A 132 0.50 19.26 -3.16
CA TYR A 132 -0.77 18.64 -2.76
C TYR A 132 -1.41 19.23 -1.48
N PRO A 133 -0.67 19.48 -0.39
CA PRO A 133 -1.24 20.07 0.84
C PRO A 133 -1.73 21.52 0.67
N HIS A 134 -1.28 22.22 -0.37
CA HIS A 134 -1.61 23.61 -0.64
C HIS A 134 -2.68 23.78 -1.73
N LEU A 135 -3.20 22.69 -2.28
CA LEU A 135 -4.26 22.77 -3.28
C LEU A 135 -5.55 23.33 -2.66
N PRO A 136 -6.21 24.29 -3.34
CA PRO A 136 -7.46 24.85 -2.85
C PRO A 136 -8.58 23.80 -2.87
N LYS A 137 -9.60 24.02 -2.00
CA LYS A 137 -10.79 23.16 -1.94
C LYS A 137 -11.85 23.50 -2.99
N GLU A 138 -11.69 24.62 -3.69
CA GLU A 138 -12.57 25.11 -4.74
C GLU A 138 -12.02 24.75 -6.13
N ASP A 139 -12.67 25.20 -7.20
CA ASP A 139 -12.25 24.86 -8.57
C ASP A 139 -10.89 25.51 -8.90
N TYR A 140 -9.99 24.74 -9.52
CA TYR A 140 -8.66 25.21 -9.88
C TYR A 140 -8.19 24.63 -11.21
N ARG A 141 -7.26 25.36 -11.87
CA ARG A 141 -6.56 24.90 -13.07
C ARG A 141 -5.10 24.63 -12.74
N ILE A 142 -4.59 23.48 -13.18
CA ILE A 142 -3.16 23.16 -13.16
C ILE A 142 -2.63 23.27 -14.59
N ASP A 143 -1.59 24.09 -14.77
CA ASP A 143 -0.84 24.20 -16.03
C ASP A 143 0.56 23.60 -15.84
N VAL A 144 0.84 22.47 -16.49
CA VAL A 144 2.16 21.82 -16.48
C VAL A 144 2.88 22.13 -17.78
N ASN A 145 4.05 22.77 -17.70
CA ASN A 145 4.89 23.09 -18.85
C ASN A 145 6.26 22.45 -18.69
N ILE A 146 6.72 21.69 -19.69
CA ILE A 146 8.08 21.13 -19.75
C ILE A 146 8.82 21.79 -20.92
N THR A 147 10.02 22.30 -20.66
CA THR A 147 10.88 22.96 -21.65
C THR A 147 12.21 22.23 -21.81
N GLN A 148 12.78 22.30 -23.01
CA GLN A 148 14.02 21.58 -23.34
C GLN A 148 15.30 22.28 -22.86
N SER A 149 15.21 23.56 -22.49
CA SER A 149 16.36 24.36 -22.06
C SER A 149 16.10 24.97 -20.68
N LEU A 150 17.15 24.98 -19.87
CA LEU A 150 17.22 25.71 -18.60
C LEU A 150 17.28 27.24 -18.83
N ASN A 151 17.56 27.68 -20.06
CA ASN A 151 17.63 29.09 -20.45
C ASN A 151 16.25 29.59 -20.93
N PRO A 152 15.56 30.48 -20.19
CA PRO A 152 14.17 30.89 -20.50
C PRO A 152 13.99 31.60 -21.85
N GLN A 153 15.06 32.21 -22.37
CA GLN A 153 15.04 32.97 -23.63
C GLN A 153 15.10 32.08 -24.89
N GLU A 154 15.58 30.84 -24.76
CA GLU A 154 15.79 29.90 -25.87
C GLU A 154 14.93 28.63 -25.75
N SER A 155 14.05 28.57 -24.76
CA SER A 155 13.42 27.32 -24.37
C SER A 155 12.22 27.00 -25.27
N LYS A 156 12.38 26.00 -26.15
CA LYS A 156 11.26 25.35 -26.84
C LYS A 156 10.42 24.58 -25.81
N ARG A 157 9.11 24.85 -25.76
CA ARG A 157 8.14 24.04 -24.99
C ARG A 157 8.02 22.69 -25.66
N ILE A 158 8.20 21.62 -24.89
CA ILE A 158 8.12 20.23 -25.38
C ILE A 158 6.87 19.52 -24.89
N PHE A 159 6.23 20.01 -23.83
CA PHE A 159 4.97 19.47 -23.34
C PHE A 159 4.16 20.53 -22.59
N THR A 160 2.85 20.51 -22.81
CA THR A 160 1.87 21.32 -22.09
C THR A 160 0.68 20.45 -21.73
N LEU A 161 0.29 20.46 -20.46
CA LEU A 161 -0.94 19.84 -19.98
C LEU A 161 -1.73 20.84 -19.14
N ASN A 162 -2.99 21.02 -19.50
CA ASN A 162 -3.93 21.85 -18.74
C ASN A 162 -4.98 20.93 -18.13
N TYR A 163 -5.06 20.90 -16.81
CA TYR A 163 -6.02 20.08 -16.08
C TYR A 163 -6.95 20.99 -15.28
N LEU A 164 -8.25 20.94 -15.60
CA LEU A 164 -9.29 21.64 -14.85
C LEU A 164 -9.83 20.69 -13.78
N VAL A 165 -9.71 21.10 -12.52
CA VAL A 165 -10.33 20.42 -11.38
C VAL A 165 -11.55 21.21 -11.00
N ASP A 166 -12.71 20.71 -11.42
CA ASP A 166 -14.02 21.24 -11.05
C ASP A 166 -14.69 20.22 -10.12
N ASN A 167 -15.07 20.65 -8.92
CA ASN A 167 -15.75 19.81 -7.93
C ASN A 167 -17.17 19.38 -8.35
N ARG A 168 -17.64 19.75 -9.55
CA ARG A 168 -18.98 19.47 -10.07
C ARG A 168 -19.06 18.34 -11.10
N ILE A 169 -17.94 17.80 -11.61
CA ILE A 169 -18.00 16.75 -12.65
C ILE A 169 -16.98 15.63 -12.37
N SER A 170 -17.48 14.50 -11.88
CA SER A 170 -16.89 13.19 -12.17
C SER A 170 -17.16 12.87 -13.64
N LYS A 171 -16.12 12.94 -14.49
CA LYS A 171 -15.87 12.02 -15.62
C LYS A 171 -14.62 12.41 -16.39
N ASP A 172 -13.79 11.40 -16.62
CA ASP A 172 -12.69 11.39 -17.58
C ASP A 172 -13.05 12.16 -18.86
N SER A 173 -12.22 13.13 -19.20
CA SER A 173 -12.11 13.62 -20.57
C SER A 173 -10.64 13.90 -20.86
N MET A 174 -9.94 12.83 -21.23
CA MET A 174 -8.72 12.91 -22.04
C MET A 174 -9.11 13.47 -23.42
N THR A 175 -9.25 14.78 -23.55
CA THR A 175 -9.27 15.44 -24.85
C THR A 175 -7.83 15.65 -25.30
N ASN A 176 -7.30 14.68 -26.03
CA ASN A 176 -6.12 14.87 -26.88
C ASN A 176 -6.47 15.88 -27.98
N THR A 177 -6.14 17.16 -27.78
CA THR A 177 -6.06 18.12 -28.88
C THR A 177 -4.63 18.13 -29.42
N ASN A 178 -4.33 17.17 -30.30
CA ASN A 178 -3.35 17.42 -31.35
C ASN A 178 -4.00 18.39 -32.35
N LYS A 179 -3.63 19.66 -32.24
CA LYS A 179 -3.68 20.59 -33.37
C LYS A 179 -2.42 21.44 -33.29
N GLU A 180 -1.53 21.28 -34.25
CA GLU A 180 -1.05 22.39 -35.05
C GLU A 180 -0.43 21.88 -36.35
N LYS A 181 -0.66 22.68 -37.39
CA LYS A 181 -0.17 22.54 -38.77
C LYS A 181 1.32 22.83 -38.86
#